data_AF-A0A422PML6-F1
#
_entry.id   AF-A0A422PML6-F1
#
_cell.length_a   1.000
_cell.length_b   1.000
_cell.length_c   1.000
_cell.angle_alpha   90.00
_cell.angle_beta   90.00
_cell.angle_gamma   90.00
#
_symmetry.space_group_name_H-M   'P 1'
#
loop_
_entity.id
_entity.type
_entity.pdbx_description
1 polymer ?
#
loop_
_entity_poly.entity_id
_entity_poly.type
_entity_poly.pdbx_seq_one_letter_code
_entity_poly.pdbx_strand_id
1 'polypeptide(L)'
;MYPEEGEAPAAAKLTKEQEEQLVVRLHDHSMAHRQETLRELEARFYPTMPPKRLDKETIDGSVTRQVNQEMAKRQAAREEREARIQEGYKPRKASAGNVDRSTEWLYAESMQRKKANMEESRKRYLYSGPPVVHKKASEIREYVTRLAVPKKREFTVDEINKIYGLSAESAQGPGAPDEVDAAAAGETQHGS
;
A
#
# COMPACT_ATOMS: atom_id res chain seq x y z
N MET A 1 -38.15 -1.47 -74.42
CA MET A 1 -36.85 -0.87 -74.78
C MET A 1 -35.85 -1.32 -73.74
N TYR A 2 -35.03 -2.31 -74.07
CA TYR A 2 -33.92 -2.75 -73.22
C TYR A 2 -32.66 -2.00 -73.66
N PRO A 3 -31.86 -1.44 -72.75
CA PRO A 3 -30.56 -0.89 -73.12
C PRO A 3 -29.62 -2.04 -73.48
N GLU A 4 -28.85 -1.81 -74.53
CA GLU A 4 -27.91 -2.75 -75.14
C GLU A 4 -26.93 -3.35 -74.13
N GLU A 5 -26.69 -4.64 -74.31
CA GLU A 5 -25.61 -5.38 -73.65
C GLU A 5 -24.28 -4.70 -74.01
N GLY A 6 -23.69 -4.01 -73.03
CA GLY A 6 -22.34 -3.48 -73.16
C GLY A 6 -21.37 -4.63 -73.36
N GLU A 7 -20.82 -4.74 -74.56
CA GLU A 7 -19.67 -5.59 -74.88
C GLU A 7 -18.59 -5.39 -73.81
N ALA A 8 -18.36 -6.41 -72.99
CA ALA A 8 -17.14 -6.50 -72.21
C ALA A 8 -15.98 -6.52 -73.22
N PRO A 9 -15.01 -5.59 -73.15
CA PRO A 9 -13.90 -5.60 -74.07
C PRO A 9 -13.19 -6.96 -73.93
N ALA A 10 -13.07 -7.65 -75.07
CA ALA A 10 -12.38 -8.92 -75.17
C ALA A 10 -11.08 -8.84 -74.36
N ALA A 11 -10.89 -9.79 -73.42
CA ALA A 11 -9.72 -9.84 -72.57
C ALA A 11 -8.46 -9.85 -73.44
N ALA A 12 -7.87 -8.66 -73.64
CA ALA A 12 -6.66 -8.48 -74.39
C ALA A 12 -5.59 -9.30 -73.67
N LYS A 13 -5.05 -10.31 -74.37
CA LYS A 13 -3.97 -11.14 -73.83
C LYS A 13 -2.75 -10.24 -73.65
N LEU A 14 -2.60 -9.69 -72.45
CA LEU A 14 -1.44 -8.89 -72.07
C LEU A 14 -0.18 -9.74 -72.27
N THR A 15 0.86 -9.14 -72.82
CA THR A 15 2.17 -9.80 -72.82
C THR A 15 2.70 -9.83 -71.38
N LYS A 16 3.52 -10.82 -71.04
CA LYS A 16 4.07 -10.96 -69.68
C LYS A 16 4.72 -9.67 -69.15
N GLU A 17 5.41 -8.95 -70.03
CA GLU A 17 6.03 -7.65 -69.71
C GLU A 17 5.00 -6.57 -69.34
N GLN A 18 3.83 -6.56 -70.00
CA GLN A 18 2.75 -5.63 -69.69
C GLN A 18 2.02 -6.00 -68.40
N GLU A 19 1.91 -7.29 -68.10
CA GLU A 19 1.38 -7.79 -66.82
C GLU A 19 2.29 -7.38 -65.66
N GLU A 20 3.59 -7.58 -65.79
CA GLU A 20 4.58 -7.16 -64.79
C GLU A 20 4.53 -5.64 -64.53
N GLN A 21 4.47 -4.82 -65.60
CA GLN A 21 4.32 -3.38 -65.48
C GLN A 21 2.99 -2.96 -64.86
N LEU A 22 1.90 -3.70 -65.11
CA LEU A 22 0.62 -3.45 -64.48
C LEU A 22 0.67 -3.79 -62.99
N VAL A 23 1.25 -4.94 -62.63
CA VAL A 23 1.43 -5.38 -61.24
C VAL A 23 2.26 -4.39 -60.45
N VAL A 24 3.36 -3.89 -60.99
CA VAL A 24 4.20 -2.85 -60.35
C VAL A 24 3.38 -1.59 -60.10
N ARG A 25 2.65 -1.09 -61.10
CA ARG A 25 1.81 0.11 -60.94
C ARG A 25 0.71 -0.08 -59.89
N LEU A 26 0.08 -1.25 -59.86
CA LEU A 26 -0.99 -1.57 -58.91
C LEU A 26 -0.43 -1.71 -57.48
N HIS A 27 0.74 -2.31 -57.36
CA HIS A 27 1.48 -2.39 -56.11
C HIS A 27 1.85 -0.99 -55.59
N ASP A 28 2.43 -0.15 -56.44
CA ASP A 28 2.85 1.21 -56.06
C ASP A 28 1.65 2.07 -55.64
N HIS A 29 0.54 1.96 -56.37
CA HIS A 29 -0.71 2.61 -56.00
C HIS A 29 -1.25 2.11 -54.65
N SER A 30 -1.22 0.79 -54.41
CA SER A 30 -1.62 0.20 -53.14
C SER A 30 -0.74 0.66 -51.98
N MET A 31 0.58 0.72 -52.19
CA MET A 31 1.53 1.20 -51.19
C MET A 31 1.35 2.68 -50.89
N ALA A 32 1.11 3.51 -51.90
CA ALA A 32 0.82 4.93 -51.71
C ALA A 32 -0.46 5.14 -50.88
N HIS A 33 -1.54 4.43 -51.22
CA HIS A 33 -2.79 4.50 -50.46
C HIS A 33 -2.63 4.02 -49.00
N ARG A 34 -1.85 2.96 -48.78
CA ARG A 34 -1.53 2.47 -47.44
C ARG A 34 -0.69 3.46 -46.63
N GLN A 35 0.26 4.14 -47.26
CA GLN A 35 1.07 5.17 -46.60
C GLN A 35 0.22 6.38 -46.22
N GLU A 36 -0.70 6.81 -47.08
CA GLU A 36 -1.58 7.94 -46.82
C GLU A 36 -2.53 7.64 -45.66
N THR A 37 -3.17 6.46 -45.65
CA THR A 37 -4.02 6.02 -44.54
C THR A 37 -3.25 5.90 -43.23
N LEU A 38 -2.00 5.42 -43.25
CA LEU A 38 -1.16 5.42 -42.05
C LEU A 38 -0.87 6.82 -41.54
N ARG A 39 -0.55 7.78 -42.42
CA ARG A 39 -0.33 9.18 -42.03
C ARG A 39 -1.58 9.82 -41.44
N GLU A 40 -2.75 9.55 -41.99
CA GLU A 40 -4.02 10.04 -41.45
C GLU A 40 -4.30 9.46 -40.06
N LEU A 41 -4.06 8.17 -39.86
CA LEU A 41 -4.22 7.52 -38.56
C LEU A 41 -3.19 8.05 -37.55
N GLU A 42 -1.94 8.22 -37.95
CA GLU A 42 -0.90 8.84 -37.11
C GLU A 42 -1.32 10.25 -36.69
N ALA A 43 -1.82 11.08 -37.62
CA ALA A 43 -2.29 12.42 -37.30
C ALA A 43 -3.51 12.43 -36.35
N ARG A 44 -4.39 11.42 -36.45
CA ARG A 44 -5.57 11.27 -35.58
C ARG A 44 -5.21 10.78 -34.18
N PHE A 45 -4.34 9.78 -34.08
CA PHE A 45 -4.02 9.13 -32.80
C PHE A 45 -2.84 9.79 -32.07
N TYR A 46 -1.93 10.40 -32.80
CA TYR A 46 -0.74 11.07 -32.26
C TYR A 46 -0.61 12.47 -32.87
N PRO A 47 -1.49 13.42 -32.47
CA PRO A 47 -1.35 14.80 -32.88
C PRO A 47 0.01 15.32 -32.40
N THR A 48 0.94 15.47 -33.33
CA THR A 48 2.28 15.98 -33.06
C THR A 48 2.14 17.47 -32.76
N MET A 49 2.09 17.82 -31.48
CA MET A 49 2.13 19.22 -31.10
C MET A 49 3.45 19.82 -31.59
N PRO A 50 3.41 20.99 -32.25
CA PRO A 50 4.63 21.65 -32.68
C PRO A 50 5.49 21.95 -31.44
N PRO A 51 6.82 21.80 -31.53
CA PRO A 51 7.70 22.07 -30.41
C PRO A 51 7.55 23.53 -30.00
N LYS A 52 6.90 23.77 -28.86
CA LYS A 52 6.73 25.11 -28.29
C LYS A 52 8.09 25.60 -27.82
N ARG A 53 8.74 26.41 -28.65
CA ARG A 53 9.98 27.10 -28.28
C ARG A 53 9.62 28.26 -27.37
N LEU A 54 10.24 28.31 -26.19
CA LEU A 54 10.14 29.45 -25.30
C LEU A 54 10.98 30.59 -25.85
N ASP A 55 10.55 31.83 -25.59
CA ASP A 55 11.30 33.01 -25.97
C ASP A 55 12.65 33.05 -25.25
N LYS A 56 13.69 33.51 -25.95
CA LYS A 56 15.07 33.55 -25.42
C LYS A 56 15.15 34.33 -24.11
N GLU A 57 14.44 35.44 -24.01
CA GLU A 57 14.37 36.28 -22.81
C GLU A 57 13.83 35.51 -21.59
N THR A 58 12.86 34.61 -21.81
CA THR A 58 12.30 33.78 -20.73
C THR A 58 13.30 32.73 -20.25
N ILE A 59 14.07 32.16 -21.18
CA ILE A 59 15.12 31.19 -20.88
C ILE A 59 16.24 31.88 -20.10
N ASP A 60 16.73 33.02 -20.60
CA ASP A 60 17.81 33.78 -19.99
C ASP A 60 17.44 34.28 -18.59
N GLY A 61 16.20 34.76 -18.41
CA GLY A 61 15.66 35.13 -17.10
C GLY A 61 15.56 33.95 -16.13
N SER A 62 15.25 32.75 -16.62
CA SER A 62 15.21 31.55 -15.78
C SER A 62 16.62 31.09 -15.39
N VAL A 63 17.56 31.09 -16.33
CA VAL A 63 18.96 30.69 -16.09
C VAL A 63 19.61 31.63 -15.09
N THR A 64 19.48 32.94 -15.29
CA THR A 64 20.02 33.96 -14.37
C THR A 64 19.43 33.81 -12.96
N ARG A 65 18.11 33.60 -12.83
CA ARG A 65 17.49 33.32 -11.53
C ARG A 65 18.08 32.09 -10.85
N GLN A 66 18.24 30.98 -11.59
CA GLN A 66 18.78 29.73 -11.05
C GLN A 66 20.23 29.91 -10.60
N VAL A 67 21.06 30.54 -11.42
CA VAL A 67 22.46 30.83 -11.09
C VAL A 67 22.55 31.73 -9.87
N ASN A 68 21.75 32.80 -9.80
CA ASN A 68 21.76 33.72 -8.65
C ASN A 68 21.37 33.01 -7.34
N GLN A 69 20.36 32.14 -7.38
CA GLN A 69 19.97 31.35 -6.20
C GLN A 69 21.07 30.37 -5.77
N GLU A 70 21.74 29.74 -6.73
CA GLU A 70 22.83 28.80 -6.47
C GLU A 70 24.05 29.52 -5.88
N MET A 71 24.42 30.66 -6.45
CA MET A 71 25.49 31.51 -5.95
C MET A 71 25.20 32.06 -4.55
N ALA A 72 23.96 32.48 -4.28
CA ALA A 72 23.56 32.92 -2.95
C ALA A 72 23.67 31.79 -1.91
N LYS A 73 23.25 30.57 -2.27
CA LYS A 73 23.42 29.39 -1.40
C LYS A 73 24.89 29.07 -1.14
N ARG A 74 25.73 29.09 -2.18
CA ARG A 74 27.17 28.87 -2.05
C ARG A 74 27.82 29.93 -1.16
N GLN A 75 27.43 31.18 -1.32
CA GLN A 75 27.94 32.28 -0.52
C GLN A 75 27.54 32.12 0.95
N ALA A 76 26.26 31.87 1.23
CA ALA A 76 25.79 31.61 2.59
C ALA A 76 26.52 30.43 3.24
N ALA A 77 26.73 29.34 2.51
CA ALA A 77 27.48 28.18 3.02
C ALA A 77 28.96 28.48 3.31
N ARG A 78 29.59 29.35 2.50
CA ARG A 78 30.96 29.82 2.75
C ARG A 78 31.02 30.70 3.99
N GLU A 79 30.10 31.66 4.10
CA GLU A 79 29.99 32.56 5.26
C GLU A 79 29.72 31.78 6.55
N GLU A 80 28.82 30.80 6.55
CA GLU A 80 28.55 29.93 7.70
C GLU A 80 29.80 29.12 8.08
N ARG A 81 30.50 28.57 7.09
CA ARG A 81 31.73 27.81 7.32
C ARG A 81 32.82 28.70 7.90
N GLU A 82 33.01 29.90 7.38
CA GLU A 82 33.96 30.88 7.89
C GLU A 82 33.60 31.30 9.32
N ALA A 83 32.33 31.57 9.59
CA ALA A 83 31.84 31.89 10.93
C ALA A 83 32.12 30.74 11.93
N ARG A 84 31.85 29.49 11.53
CA ARG A 84 32.12 28.30 12.35
C ARG A 84 33.61 28.08 12.59
N ILE A 85 34.44 28.33 11.58
CA ILE A 85 35.90 28.26 11.70
C ILE A 85 36.40 29.34 12.68
N GLN A 86 35.94 30.58 12.54
CA GLN A 86 36.27 31.67 13.46
C GLN A 86 35.80 31.40 14.89
N GLU A 87 34.64 30.75 15.06
CA GLU A 87 34.17 30.31 16.36
C GLU A 87 35.01 29.16 16.93
N GLY A 88 35.42 28.21 16.08
CA GLY A 88 36.28 27.09 16.46
C GLY A 88 37.70 27.49 16.89
N TYR A 89 38.23 28.61 16.35
CA TYR A 89 39.49 29.18 16.82
C TYR A 89 39.40 29.86 18.18
N LYS A 90 38.20 30.10 18.72
CA LYS A 90 38.03 30.57 20.09
C LYS A 90 38.08 29.34 21.00
N PRO A 91 39.09 29.19 21.88
CA PRO A 91 39.12 28.09 22.83
C PRO A 91 38.01 28.27 23.87
N ARG A 92 36.81 27.78 23.56
CA ARG A 92 35.70 27.72 24.50
C ARG A 92 35.82 26.44 25.30
N LYS A 93 36.35 26.55 26.52
CA LYS A 93 36.10 25.55 27.55
C LYS A 93 34.60 25.61 27.84
N ALA A 94 33.88 24.51 27.64
CA ALA A 94 32.50 24.42 28.08
C ALA A 94 32.47 24.67 29.60
N SER A 95 31.67 25.64 30.06
CA SER A 95 31.49 25.83 31.49
C SER A 95 30.78 24.62 32.09
N ALA A 96 31.15 24.23 33.31
CA ALA A 96 30.54 23.09 34.00
C ALA A 96 29.00 23.18 34.00
N GLY A 97 28.45 24.35 34.28
CA GLY A 97 26.99 24.56 34.24
C GLY A 97 26.33 24.41 32.87
N ASN A 98 27.05 24.57 31.75
CA ASN A 98 26.51 24.27 30.42
C ASN A 98 26.52 22.77 30.14
N VAL A 99 27.52 22.06 30.66
CA VAL A 99 27.59 20.60 30.58
C VAL A 99 26.46 20.00 31.38
N ASP A 100 26.24 20.47 32.62
CA ASP A 100 25.17 19.99 33.50
C ASP A 100 23.77 20.23 32.91
N ARG A 101 23.53 21.41 32.33
CA ARG A 101 22.26 21.68 31.64
C ARG A 101 22.05 20.81 30.41
N SER A 102 23.12 20.55 29.66
CA SER A 102 23.06 19.68 28.49
C SER A 102 22.75 18.24 28.87
N THR A 103 23.37 17.73 29.94
CA THR A 103 23.15 16.37 30.44
C THR A 103 21.74 16.22 31.01
N GLU A 104 21.25 17.20 31.78
CA GLU A 104 19.88 17.24 32.28
C GLU A 104 18.86 17.23 31.12
N TRP A 105 19.10 18.03 30.09
CA TRP A 105 18.21 18.11 28.92
C TRP A 105 18.19 16.79 28.13
N LEU A 106 19.36 16.22 27.83
CA LEU A 106 19.47 14.92 27.16
C LEU A 106 18.82 13.80 27.97
N TYR A 107 18.99 13.82 29.30
CA TYR A 107 18.35 12.86 30.17
C TYR A 107 16.81 13.00 30.11
N ALA A 108 16.29 14.21 30.21
CA ALA A 108 14.85 14.47 30.13
C ALA A 108 14.27 14.03 28.78
N GLU A 109 14.93 14.36 27.67
CA GLU A 109 14.53 13.94 26.32
C GLU A 109 14.54 12.41 26.18
N SER A 110 15.59 11.74 26.69
CA SER A 110 15.69 10.28 26.65
C SER A 110 14.56 9.60 27.43
N MET A 111 14.19 10.17 28.59
CA MET A 111 13.11 9.65 29.42
C MET A 111 11.74 9.87 28.76
N GLN A 112 11.53 11.00 28.10
CA GLN A 112 10.31 11.25 27.31
C GLN A 112 10.20 10.25 26.15
N ARG A 113 11.28 10.04 25.41
CA ARG A 113 11.32 9.08 24.31
C ARG A 113 11.06 7.65 24.79
N LYS A 114 11.63 7.26 25.93
CA LYS A 114 11.36 5.95 26.55
C LYS A 114 9.90 5.79 26.95
N LYS A 115 9.28 6.82 27.54
CA LYS A 115 7.85 6.80 27.92
C LYS A 115 6.96 6.68 26.69
N ALA A 116 7.21 7.47 25.65
CA ALA A 116 6.47 7.39 24.39
C ALA A 116 6.56 5.99 23.77
N ASN A 117 7.78 5.42 23.70
CA ASN A 117 7.98 4.06 23.20
C ASN A 117 7.27 2.99 24.04
N MET A 118 7.24 3.15 25.37
CA MET A 118 6.52 2.24 26.28
C MET A 118 5.00 2.35 26.12
N GLU A 119 4.47 3.54 25.89
CA GLU A 119 3.04 3.73 25.63
C GLU A 119 2.64 3.16 24.27
N GLU A 120 3.47 3.36 23.24
CA GLU A 120 3.26 2.75 21.94
C GLU A 120 3.34 1.23 22.00
N SER A 121 4.33 0.67 22.71
CA SER A 121 4.44 -0.78 22.86
C SER A 121 3.26 -1.36 23.63
N ARG A 122 2.78 -0.68 24.69
CA ARG A 122 1.54 -1.05 25.38
C ARG A 122 0.35 -1.03 24.42
N LYS A 123 0.17 0.01 23.61
CA LYS A 123 -0.92 0.07 22.63
C LYS A 123 -0.86 -1.06 21.60
N ARG A 124 0.34 -1.46 21.16
CA ARG A 124 0.53 -2.48 20.12
C ARG A 124 0.45 -3.92 20.64
N TYR A 125 0.95 -4.17 21.84
CA TYR A 125 1.17 -5.54 22.34
C TYR A 125 0.36 -5.87 23.60
N LEU A 126 -0.15 -4.88 24.33
CA LEU A 126 -1.03 -5.14 25.47
C LEU A 126 -2.46 -5.24 24.96
N TYR A 127 -3.04 -6.44 25.05
CA TYR A 127 -4.47 -6.62 24.80
C TYR A 127 -5.28 -5.83 25.83
N SER A 128 -5.85 -4.70 25.41
CA SER A 128 -6.87 -4.01 26.18
C SER A 128 -8.17 -4.80 26.06
N GLY A 129 -8.47 -5.60 27.07
CA GLY A 129 -9.72 -6.36 27.13
C GLY A 129 -10.95 -5.45 27.04
N PRO A 130 -12.14 -6.02 26.76
CA PRO A 130 -13.38 -5.26 26.76
C PRO A 130 -13.53 -4.45 28.05
N PRO A 131 -14.04 -3.21 27.99
CA PRO A 131 -14.22 -2.38 29.17
C PRO A 131 -15.05 -3.15 30.20
N VAL A 132 -14.55 -3.23 31.43
CA VAL A 132 -15.23 -3.92 32.53
C VAL A 132 -16.55 -3.19 32.80
N VAL A 133 -17.67 -3.79 32.39
CA VAL A 133 -19.00 -3.27 32.66
C VAL A 133 -19.30 -3.51 34.13
N HIS A 134 -19.06 -2.49 34.96
CA HIS A 134 -19.46 -2.51 36.36
C HIS A 134 -20.97 -2.36 36.46
N LYS A 135 -21.68 -3.50 36.55
CA LYS A 135 -23.12 -3.51 36.85
C LYS A 135 -23.35 -3.13 38.30
N LYS A 136 -24.45 -2.42 38.56
CA LYS A 136 -24.82 -2.03 39.93
C LYS A 136 -25.14 -3.29 40.75
N ALA A 137 -24.79 -3.28 42.03
CA ALA A 137 -25.05 -4.41 42.93
C ALA A 137 -26.54 -4.79 43.01
N SER A 138 -27.46 -3.82 42.81
CA SER A 138 -28.91 -4.06 42.74
C SER A 138 -29.30 -4.93 41.54
N GLU A 139 -28.79 -4.61 40.34
CA GLU A 139 -29.07 -5.36 39.11
C GLU A 139 -28.54 -6.80 39.18
N ILE A 140 -27.38 -6.98 39.81
CA ILE A 140 -26.79 -8.31 40.04
C ILE A 140 -27.68 -9.13 40.97
N ARG A 141 -28.16 -8.53 42.07
CA ARG A 141 -29.05 -9.20 43.02
C ARG A 141 -30.37 -9.61 42.35
N GLU A 142 -30.98 -8.71 41.58
CA GLU A 142 -32.21 -9.03 40.83
C GLU A 142 -31.99 -10.17 39.83
N TYR A 143 -30.89 -10.14 39.09
CA TYR A 143 -30.56 -11.21 38.14
C TYR A 143 -30.36 -12.57 38.84
N VAL A 144 -29.65 -12.59 39.97
CA VAL A 144 -29.45 -13.81 40.78
C VAL A 144 -30.78 -14.31 41.33
N THR A 145 -31.66 -13.43 41.82
CA THR A 145 -32.98 -13.85 42.33
C THR A 145 -33.85 -14.49 41.24
N ARG A 146 -33.78 -14.00 39.99
CA ARG A 146 -34.49 -14.62 38.86
C ARG A 146 -33.93 -15.99 38.48
N LEU A 147 -32.62 -16.19 38.62
CA LEU A 147 -31.98 -17.49 38.36
C LEU A 147 -32.20 -18.50 39.49
N ALA A 148 -32.35 -18.02 40.73
CA ALA A 148 -32.54 -18.86 41.91
C ALA A 148 -33.94 -19.51 41.97
N VAL A 149 -34.93 -18.97 41.26
CA VAL A 149 -36.28 -19.56 41.22
C VAL A 149 -36.32 -20.66 40.14
N PRO A 150 -36.63 -21.92 40.50
CA PRO A 150 -36.79 -23.01 39.54
C PRO A 150 -37.87 -22.66 38.52
N LYS A 151 -37.53 -22.73 37.22
CA LYS A 151 -38.44 -22.36 36.12
C LYS A 151 -39.65 -23.29 35.98
N LYS A 152 -39.54 -24.52 36.48
CA LYS A 152 -40.63 -25.51 36.53
C LYS A 152 -40.81 -25.94 37.99
N ARG A 153 -42.06 -25.99 38.46
CA ARG A 153 -42.44 -26.44 39.82
C ARG A 153 -43.12 -27.80 39.84
N GLU A 154 -43.67 -28.24 38.71
CA GLU A 154 -44.32 -29.54 38.56
C GLU A 154 -43.54 -30.35 37.54
N PHE A 155 -43.16 -31.56 37.91
CA PHE A 155 -42.41 -32.49 37.07
C PHE A 155 -43.26 -33.75 36.87
N THR A 156 -43.27 -34.28 35.65
CA THR A 156 -43.89 -35.58 35.39
C THR A 156 -42.98 -36.71 35.87
N VAL A 157 -43.54 -37.89 36.15
CA VAL A 157 -42.79 -39.07 36.64
C VAL A 157 -41.68 -39.46 35.66
N ASP A 158 -41.91 -39.28 34.35
CA ASP A 158 -40.92 -39.56 33.31
C ASP A 158 -39.72 -38.59 33.35
N GLU A 159 -39.96 -37.30 33.61
CA GLU A 159 -38.89 -36.30 33.77
C GLU A 159 -38.06 -36.59 35.03
N ILE A 160 -38.70 -37.01 36.12
CA ILE A 160 -38.04 -37.40 37.36
C ILE A 160 -37.17 -38.65 37.12
N ASN A 161 -37.72 -39.67 36.46
CA ASN A 161 -36.99 -40.90 36.13
C ASN A 161 -35.77 -40.62 35.24
N LYS A 162 -35.85 -39.62 34.36
CA LYS A 162 -34.72 -39.19 33.53
C LYS A 162 -33.62 -38.47 34.34
N ILE A 163 -33.99 -37.64 35.32
CA ILE A 163 -33.02 -36.94 36.19
C ILE A 163 -32.24 -37.94 37.06
N TYR A 164 -32.93 -38.95 37.58
CA TYR A 164 -32.34 -39.97 38.46
C TYR A 164 -31.80 -41.19 37.71
N GLY A 165 -31.84 -41.21 36.38
CA GLY A 165 -31.32 -42.31 35.56
C GLY A 165 -32.06 -43.64 35.78
N LEU A 166 -33.31 -43.60 36.24
CA LEU A 166 -34.14 -44.78 36.53
C LEU A 166 -34.90 -45.29 35.30
N SER A 167 -34.84 -44.57 34.17
CA SER A 167 -35.29 -45.06 32.87
C SER A 167 -34.32 -46.10 32.34
N ALA A 168 -34.81 -47.29 31.98
CA ALA A 168 -34.05 -48.46 31.53
C ALA A 168 -33.40 -48.31 30.13
N GLU A 169 -32.73 -47.19 29.88
CA GLU A 169 -31.99 -46.89 28.64
C GLU A 169 -30.54 -46.47 28.99
N SER A 170 -29.84 -47.36 29.70
CA SER A 170 -28.38 -47.36 29.71
C SER A 170 -27.88 -48.29 28.59
N ALA A 171 -27.87 -47.82 27.35
CA ALA A 171 -27.15 -48.49 26.27
C ALA A 171 -26.95 -47.56 25.06
N GLN A 172 -25.77 -46.95 24.96
CA GLN A 172 -24.93 -46.79 23.75
C GLN A 172 -24.02 -45.55 23.86
N GLY A 173 -22.73 -45.79 24.13
CA GLY A 173 -21.64 -44.97 23.57
C GLY A 173 -21.49 -45.26 22.06
N PRO A 174 -20.37 -44.95 21.36
CA PRO A 174 -19.02 -44.61 21.85
C PRO A 174 -18.28 -43.53 21.01
N GLY A 175 -17.00 -43.25 21.32
CA GLY A 175 -16.08 -42.55 20.40
C GLY A 175 -14.74 -42.21 21.05
N ALA A 176 -13.73 -43.06 20.84
CA ALA A 176 -12.41 -43.11 21.48
C ALA A 176 -11.45 -41.94 21.12
N PRO A 177 -10.38 -41.72 21.92
CA PRO A 177 -9.35 -40.71 21.68
C PRO A 177 -8.22 -41.20 20.74
N ASP A 178 -7.77 -40.33 19.83
CA ASP A 178 -6.52 -40.51 19.07
C ASP A 178 -5.33 -39.96 19.86
N GLU A 179 -4.38 -40.86 20.18
CA GLU A 179 -2.98 -40.55 20.48
C GLU A 179 -2.19 -40.44 19.16
N VAL A 180 -1.32 -39.44 19.04
CA VAL A 180 -0.02 -39.55 18.34
C VAL A 180 0.98 -38.53 18.88
N ASP A 181 1.88 -39.05 19.72
CA ASP A 181 3.33 -38.90 19.77
C ASP A 181 4.10 -37.62 19.32
N ALA A 182 4.86 -37.12 20.30
CA ALA A 182 6.33 -37.00 20.32
C ALA A 182 7.09 -35.87 19.55
N ALA A 183 7.76 -35.07 20.39
CA ALA A 183 9.18 -34.67 20.33
C ALA A 183 9.66 -33.60 19.34
N ALA A 184 10.14 -32.47 19.90
CA ALA A 184 11.50 -31.98 19.66
C ALA A 184 11.88 -30.89 20.68
N ALA A 185 12.94 -31.19 21.45
CA ALA A 185 13.61 -30.30 22.39
C ALA A 185 14.51 -29.27 21.68
N GLY A 186 14.79 -28.16 22.35
CA GLY A 186 15.75 -27.16 21.89
C GLY A 186 15.95 -26.01 22.89
N GLU A 187 16.54 -26.32 24.06
CA GLU A 187 17.13 -25.31 24.96
C GLU A 187 18.45 -24.81 24.37
N THR A 188 18.57 -23.49 24.17
CA THR A 188 19.85 -22.82 23.92
C THR A 188 20.19 -21.91 25.10
N GLN A 189 21.13 -22.37 25.93
CA GLN A 189 21.89 -21.53 26.85
C GLN A 189 23.02 -20.85 26.06
N HIS A 190 23.06 -19.51 26.07
CA HIS A 190 24.27 -18.77 25.73
C HIS A 190 24.96 -18.31 27.02
N GLY A 191 26.13 -18.88 27.24
CA GLY A 191 27.12 -18.41 28.21
C GLY A 191 27.91 -17.21 27.70
N SER A 192 28.54 -16.57 28.69
CA SER A 192 29.48 -15.45 28.74
C SER A 192 30.37 -15.18 27.53
#